data_AF-A0A2D5ZZV2-F1
#
_entry.id   AF-A0A2D5ZZV2-F1
#
_cell.length_a   1.000
_cell.length_b   1.000
_cell.length_c   1.000
_cell.angle_alpha   90.00
_cell.angle_beta   90.00
_cell.angle_gamma   90.00
#
_symmetry.space_group_name_H-M   'P 1'
#
loop_
_entity.id
_entity.type
_entity.pdbx_description
1 polymer ?
#
loop_
_entity_poly.entity_id
_entity_poly.type
_entity_poly.pdbx_seq_one_letter_code
_entity_poly.pdbx_strand_id
1 'polypeptide(L)'
;ITFEYVLLKDVTDSLEDARKLYRLTKSVPCKINIIPFNEHPGSGFYRPSEKAIVRFQDELMRLGAHVLRRKTMGRDIYAACGQLTTAAKQEAAQAAT
;
A
#
# COMPACT_ATOMS: atom_id res chain seq x y z
N ILE A 1 10.26 -8.35 -14.38
CA ILE A 1 10.47 -7.83 -12.99
C ILE A 1 9.22 -7.09 -12.55
N THR A 2 8.91 -7.08 -11.26
CA THR A 2 7.81 -6.29 -10.70
C THR A 2 8.35 -5.43 -9.57
N PHE A 3 8.05 -4.13 -9.60
CA PHE A 3 8.35 -3.22 -8.50
C PHE A 3 7.12 -3.07 -7.62
N GLU A 4 7.28 -3.27 -6.32
CA GLU A 4 6.24 -2.97 -5.34
C GLU A 4 6.40 -1.53 -4.85
N TYR A 5 5.30 -0.77 -4.86
CA TYR A 5 5.31 0.63 -4.46
C TYR A 5 4.19 0.89 -3.46
N VAL A 6 4.55 1.19 -2.22
CA VAL A 6 3.58 1.44 -1.15
C VAL A 6 3.09 2.89 -1.22
N LEU A 7 1.78 3.08 -1.29
CA LEU A 7 1.17 4.40 -1.23
C LEU A 7 0.84 4.76 0.21
N LEU A 8 1.54 5.76 0.72
CA LEU A 8 1.35 6.39 2.03
C LEU A 8 0.76 7.78 1.81
N LYS A 9 -0.33 8.08 2.51
CA LYS A 9 -1.07 9.34 2.37
C LYS A 9 -0.13 10.52 2.65
N ASP A 10 -0.08 11.46 1.73
CA ASP A 10 0.69 12.71 1.79
C ASP A 10 2.22 12.51 1.89
N VAL A 11 2.72 11.28 1.65
CA VAL A 11 4.16 10.95 1.71
C VAL A 11 4.66 10.38 0.39
N THR A 12 3.91 9.46 -0.23
CA THR A 12 4.32 8.79 -1.47
C THR A 12 3.20 8.67 -2.51
N ASP A 13 2.07 9.34 -2.30
CA ASP A 13 0.85 9.19 -3.11
C ASP A 13 0.54 10.39 -4.02
N SER A 14 1.48 11.32 -4.20
CA SER A 14 1.30 12.48 -5.08
C SER A 14 1.47 12.12 -6.57
N LEU A 15 0.90 12.94 -7.47
CA LEU A 15 1.13 12.78 -8.91
C LEU A 15 2.58 13.07 -9.31
N GLU A 16 3.30 13.86 -8.52
CA GLU A 16 4.73 14.08 -8.74
C GLU A 16 5.52 12.80 -8.46
N ASP A 17 5.16 12.07 -7.41
CA ASP A 17 5.79 10.79 -7.06
C ASP A 17 5.54 9.74 -8.16
N ALA A 18 4.33 9.68 -8.73
CA ALA A 18 4.04 8.82 -9.87
C ALA A 18 4.96 9.13 -11.08
N ARG A 19 5.19 10.41 -11.37
CA ARG A 19 6.09 10.83 -12.47
C ARG A 19 7.54 10.49 -12.17
N LYS A 20 8.00 10.67 -10.93
CA LYS A 20 9.35 10.29 -10.49
C LYS A 20 9.54 8.78 -10.60
N LEU A 21 8.58 8.00 -10.10
CA LEU A 21 8.59 6.55 -10.18
C LEU A 21 8.70 6.07 -11.63
N TYR A 22 7.84 6.57 -12.53
CA TYR A 22 7.92 6.23 -13.95
C TYR A 22 9.29 6.56 -14.56
N ARG A 23 9.86 7.74 -14.27
CA ARG A 23 11.19 8.13 -14.77
C ARG A 23 12.29 7.18 -14.32
N LEU A 24 12.20 6.66 -13.10
CA LEU A 24 13.17 5.70 -12.54
C LEU A 24 13.03 4.31 -13.18
N THR A 25 11.81 3.90 -13.51
CA THR A 25 11.54 2.52 -13.94
C THR A 25 11.42 2.35 -15.45
N LYS A 26 11.25 3.42 -16.24
CA LYS A 26 10.94 3.33 -17.69
C LYS A 26 11.97 2.60 -18.55
N SER A 27 13.23 2.52 -18.12
CA SER A 27 14.29 1.80 -18.85
C SER A 27 14.35 0.30 -18.54
N VAL A 28 13.57 -0.16 -17.56
CA VAL A 28 13.51 -1.56 -17.15
C VAL A 28 12.16 -2.14 -17.57
N PRO A 29 12.11 -3.21 -18.38
CA PRO A 29 10.87 -3.92 -18.67
C PRO A 29 10.25 -4.49 -17.37
N CYS A 30 9.26 -3.80 -16.83
CA CYS A 30 8.69 -4.11 -15.53
C CYS A 30 7.18 -3.82 -15.44
N LYS A 31 6.57 -4.39 -14.39
CA LYS A 31 5.24 -4.03 -13.91
C LYS A 31 5.40 -3.27 -12.60
N ILE A 32 4.55 -2.28 -12.34
CA ILE A 32 4.48 -1.58 -11.06
C ILE A 32 3.25 -2.09 -10.31
N ASN A 33 3.46 -2.69 -9.15
CA ASN A 33 2.39 -3.11 -8.25
C ASN A 33 2.21 -2.06 -7.15
N ILE A 34 1.21 -1.19 -7.28
CA ILE A 34 0.87 -0.23 -6.24
C ILE A 34 0.10 -0.91 -5.11
N ILE A 35 0.56 -0.68 -3.88
CA ILE A 35 0.03 -1.28 -2.66
C ILE A 35 -0.42 -0.14 -1.75
N PRO A 36 -1.71 0.20 -1.73
CA PRO A 36 -2.14 1.25 -0.84
C PRO A 36 -2.08 0.75 0.60
N PHE A 37 -1.51 1.56 1.48
CA PHE A 37 -1.11 1.17 2.82
C PHE A 37 -2.25 0.52 3.62
N ASN A 38 -1.88 -0.47 4.43
CA ASN A 38 -2.76 -1.13 5.36
C ASN A 38 -2.49 -0.58 6.76
N GLU A 39 -3.40 0.23 7.28
CA GLU A 39 -3.22 0.90 8.56
C GLU A 39 -3.17 -0.12 9.71
N HIS A 40 -2.26 0.11 10.65
CA HIS A 40 -2.17 -0.64 11.90
C HIS A 40 -1.72 0.30 13.03
N PRO A 41 -2.06 0.00 14.30
CA PRO A 41 -1.64 0.81 15.43
C PRO A 41 -0.12 1.01 15.46
N GLY A 42 0.30 2.25 15.77
CA GLY A 42 1.70 2.62 15.90
C GLY A 42 2.47 2.86 14.59
N SER A 43 1.84 2.75 13.41
CA SER A 43 2.54 2.97 12.14
C SER A 43 2.98 4.42 11.90
N GLY A 44 2.22 5.40 12.41
CA GLY A 44 2.41 6.82 12.09
C GLY A 44 2.05 7.21 10.65
N PHE A 45 1.51 6.28 9.85
CA PHE A 45 1.15 6.50 8.45
C PHE A 45 -0.30 6.13 8.18
N TYR A 46 -0.85 6.80 7.17
CA TYR A 46 -2.25 6.65 6.77
C TYR A 46 -2.36 6.10 5.36
N ARG A 47 -3.48 5.41 5.12
CA ARG A 47 -3.89 4.98 3.81
C ARG A 47 -4.39 6.19 3.00
N PRO A 48 -3.93 6.36 1.75
CA PRO A 48 -4.50 7.34 0.85
C PRO A 48 -5.99 7.12 0.59
N SER A 49 -6.72 8.21 0.28
CA SER A 49 -8.09 8.10 -0.21
C SER A 49 -8.17 7.28 -1.49
N GLU A 50 -9.29 6.60 -1.75
CA GLU A 50 -9.48 5.84 -3.00
C GLU A 50 -9.31 6.74 -4.24
N LYS A 51 -9.75 7.99 -4.17
CA LYS A 51 -9.54 8.99 -5.23
C LYS A 51 -8.06 9.31 -5.46
N ALA A 52 -7.23 9.36 -4.42
CA ALA A 52 -5.79 9.55 -4.58
C ALA A 52 -5.13 8.32 -5.22
N ILE A 53 -5.50 7.12 -4.77
CA ILE A 53 -5.00 5.85 -5.31
C ILE A 53 -5.32 5.71 -6.80
N VAL A 54 -6.57 5.98 -7.19
CA VAL A 54 -7.00 5.91 -8.60
C VAL A 54 -6.26 6.94 -9.44
N ARG A 55 -6.16 8.21 -8.99
CA ARG A 55 -5.41 9.25 -9.73
C ARG A 55 -3.94 8.88 -9.92
N PHE A 56 -3.30 8.30 -8.91
CA PHE A 56 -1.91 7.85 -9.00
C PHE A 56 -1.75 6.71 -10.01
N GLN A 57 -2.66 5.73 -9.96
CA GLN A 57 -2.71 4.61 -10.92
C GLN A 57 -2.89 5.12 -12.35
N ASP A 58 -3.86 6.01 -12.56
CA ASP A 58 -4.20 6.57 -13.87
C ASP A 58 -3.02 7.36 -14.45
N GLU A 59 -2.29 8.13 -13.63
CA GLU A 59 -1.13 8.88 -14.08
C GLU A 59 0.01 7.95 -14.53
N LEU A 60 0.29 6.87 -13.79
CA LEU A 60 1.29 5.89 -14.21
C LEU A 60 0.89 5.19 -15.52
N MET A 61 -0.39 4.83 -15.66
CA MET A 61 -0.92 4.23 -16.89
C MET A 61 -0.85 5.20 -18.07
N ARG A 62 -1.19 6.49 -17.86
CA ARG A 62 -1.09 7.56 -18.86
C ARG A 62 0.35 7.76 -19.34
N LEU A 63 1.34 7.58 -18.46
CA LEU A 63 2.76 7.63 -18.80
C LEU A 63 3.26 6.37 -19.53
N GLY A 64 2.44 5.31 -19.64
CA GLY A 64 2.76 4.07 -20.34
C GLY A 64 3.32 2.95 -19.45
N ALA A 65 3.20 3.06 -18.13
CA ALA A 65 3.56 1.97 -17.23
C ALA A 65 2.49 0.85 -17.22
N HIS A 66 2.92 -0.40 -17.07
CA HIS A 66 2.02 -1.49 -16.75
C HIS A 66 1.78 -1.53 -15.23
N VAL A 67 0.58 -1.16 -14.79
CA VAL A 67 0.26 -0.99 -13.36
C VAL A 67 -0.71 -2.05 -12.88
N LEU A 68 -0.38 -2.66 -11.74
CA LEU A 68 -1.25 -3.53 -10.96
C LEU A 68 -1.59 -2.81 -9.65
N ARG A 69 -2.82 -2.94 -9.18
CA ARG A 69 -3.22 -2.45 -7.87
C ARG A 69 -3.59 -3.61 -6.96
N ARG A 70 -2.85 -3.78 -5.86
CA ARG A 70 -3.16 -4.82 -4.88
C ARG A 70 -4.45 -4.45 -4.14
N LYS A 71 -5.50 -5.25 -4.33
CA LYS A 71 -6.71 -5.17 -3.49
C LYS A 71 -6.35 -5.67 -2.09
N THR A 72 -6.70 -4.90 -1.06
CA THR A 72 -6.66 -5.37 0.32
C THR A 72 -7.79 -6.37 0.51
N MET A 73 -7.48 -7.64 0.73
CA MET A 73 -8.44 -8.67 1.15
C MET A 73 -8.49 -8.68 2.68
N GLY A 74 -9.67 -8.87 3.29
CA GLY A 74 -9.80 -9.06 4.75
C GLY A 74 -9.83 -7.79 5.61
N ARG A 75 -10.16 -6.63 5.05
CA ARG A 75 -10.35 -5.38 5.83
C ARG A 75 -11.59 -5.44 6.74
N ASP A 76 -12.51 -6.31 6.38
CA ASP A 76 -13.73 -6.70 7.08
C ASP A 76 -13.48 -7.64 8.28
N ILE A 77 -12.30 -8.28 8.38
CA ILE A 77 -12.01 -9.28 9.43
C ILE A 77 -10.62 -9.13 10.10
N TYR A 78 -9.98 -7.96 9.98
CA TYR A 78 -8.64 -7.70 10.58
C TYR A 78 -7.56 -8.75 10.22
N ALA A 79 -7.58 -9.29 9.00
CA ALA A 79 -6.65 -10.33 8.55
C ALA A 79 -5.62 -9.83 7.50
N ALA A 80 -5.46 -8.51 7.35
CA ALA A 80 -4.54 -7.95 6.36
C ALA A 80 -3.08 -7.98 6.86
N CYS A 81 -2.12 -8.08 5.92
CA CYS A 81 -0.68 -8.13 6.23
C CYS A 81 -0.26 -6.98 7.18
N GLY A 82 0.36 -7.34 8.31
CA GLY A 82 0.70 -6.43 9.41
C GLY A 82 -0.22 -6.53 10.63
N GLN A 83 -1.38 -7.18 10.54
CA GLN A 83 -2.34 -7.33 11.65
C GLN A 83 -2.14 -8.61 12.48
N LEU A 84 -1.29 -9.53 12.04
CA LEU A 84 -0.83 -10.66 12.86
C LEU A 84 0.17 -10.17 13.92
N THR A 85 -0.37 -9.53 14.95
CA THR A 85 0.37 -9.17 16.17
C THR A 85 0.07 -10.17 17.27
N THR A 86 1.06 -10.48 18.10
CA THR A 86 0.97 -11.42 19.23
C THR A 86 0.11 -10.92 20.40
N ALA A 87 -0.68 -9.86 20.23
CA ALA A 87 -1.59 -9.35 21.26
C ALA A 87 -2.63 -10.40 21.70
N ALA A 88 -3.00 -11.32 20.81
CA ALA A 88 -3.85 -12.46 21.14
C ALA A 88 -3.26 -13.42 22.21
N LYS A 89 -1.97 -13.29 22.58
CA LYS A 89 -1.37 -14.05 23.68
C LYS A 89 -1.44 -13.36 25.05
N GLN A 90 -1.80 -12.08 25.14
CA GLN A 90 -1.81 -11.37 26.44
C GLN A 90 -3.17 -11.41 27.15
N GLU A 91 -4.29 -11.43 26.42
CA GLU A 91 -5.63 -11.54 27.03
C GLU A 91 -5.90 -12.94 27.62
N ALA A 92 -5.36 -14.01 26.99
CA ALA A 92 -5.51 -15.38 27.51
C ALA A 92 -4.68 -15.65 28.79
N ALA A 93 -3.68 -14.82 29.10
CA ALA A 93 -2.82 -14.98 30.28
C ALA A 93 -3.35 -14.25 31.52
N GLN A 94 -4.22 -13.24 31.35
CA GLN A 94 -4.81 -12.48 32.46
C GLN A 94 -6.20 -12.96 32.90
N ALA A 95 -6.84 -13.84 32.11
CA ALA A 95 -8.10 -14.50 32.51
C ALA A 95 -7.88 -15.80 33.34
N ALA A 96 -6.63 -16.13 33.67
CA ALA A 96 -6.25 -17.35 34.39
C ALA A 96 -5.48 -17.06 35.70
N THR A 97 -5.65 -15.88 36.31
CA THR A 97 -5.21 -15.56 37.68
C THR A 97 -6.39 -14.98 38.45
#